data_AF-A0A1W9Z180-F1
#
_entry.id   AF-A0A1W9Z180-F1
#
_cell.length_a   1.000
_cell.length_b   1.000
_cell.length_c   1.000
_cell.angle_alpha   90.00
_cell.angle_beta   90.00
_cell.angle_gamma   90.00
#
_symmetry.space_group_name_H-M   'P 1'
#
loop_
_entity.id
_entity.type
_entity.pdbx_description
1 polymer ?
#
loop_
_entity_poly.entity_id
_entity_poly.type
_entity_poly.pdbx_seq_one_letter_code
_entity_poly.pdbx_strand_id
1 'polypeptide(L)'
;MDTVSNSLVSSAGGIRVDRDVVNRFATCCRSLGLSVNDRRRPADLAAARSGFTELTRIAREQCDAWIGLAAAGEGTGDNAGRVIGTIWGTLGTFGTLAREVDLGPDDLGFVYDTGLYLQFRATGRDDIALAYAATLGDNGDFAAADRLVEDLITRRPAWLQARWLRVALYHRSRRWSDVVRLLTPIVNDPKLDEHYAHASRVTLGVALAHLGMYAPALSHLENPAGPVPVAAVDGGLVKGLCLRAQGEDDESEDVLAELYAANPEHAGIEEALLDKSFGLETTTAARIEARSNPWDPDTEPGESDFVDPGAKERKAHLLIEAEAELAEFIGLEEVKYQVARLKSSVAMSIRRQERGLAVAQRTNHLVFAGPPGTGKTTIARVVAKIYCGLGLLKKETVREVHRADLIGQHIGETEAKTNAIIDSALDGVLFLDEAYALVSTGAKNDFGLVAIDTLLARMENDRDRLVVIVAGYRADLDRFLDTNEGLRSRFTRSIDFPSYSAPELVEMATRMAEKRDSLFETAAHDEMEALFAHLAASSTPDATGTARRSLDIAGNGRFVRNLVERSEEEREYRLDHSDSDDFTDEELMAITAEDVSRSAGPLLRGLGLTVPQASA
;
A
#
# COMPACT_ATOMS: atom_id res chain seq x y z
N MET A 1 23.92 3.90 -65.61
CA MET A 1 24.01 5.17 -66.33
C MET A 1 23.58 6.26 -65.35
N ASP A 2 24.40 7.12 -64.78
CA ASP A 2 25.84 7.43 -64.85
C ASP A 2 26.15 8.11 -63.51
N THR A 3 27.06 7.59 -62.68
CA THR A 3 28.44 8.09 -62.50
C THR A 3 28.65 9.57 -62.82
N VAL A 4 28.75 10.40 -61.78
CA VAL A 4 29.80 11.45 -61.69
C VAL A 4 30.34 11.48 -60.26
N SER A 5 31.56 10.96 -60.10
CA SER A 5 32.44 11.21 -58.97
C SER A 5 32.67 12.71 -58.78
N ASN A 6 32.56 13.18 -57.54
CA ASN A 6 33.39 14.30 -57.12
C ASN A 6 33.96 14.00 -55.73
N SER A 7 35.20 13.51 -55.77
CA SER A 7 36.14 13.42 -54.67
C SER A 7 36.42 14.83 -54.12
N LEU A 8 35.85 15.14 -52.96
CA LEU A 8 36.38 16.17 -52.08
C LEU A 8 36.85 15.48 -50.80
N VAL A 9 38.14 15.20 -50.79
CA VAL A 9 38.92 14.96 -49.57
C VAL A 9 38.78 16.23 -48.73
N SER A 10 37.86 16.21 -47.76
CA SER A 10 37.82 17.20 -46.69
C SER A 10 38.90 16.84 -45.69
N SER A 11 40.02 17.55 -45.76
CA SER A 11 41.06 17.57 -44.74
C SER A 11 40.44 17.78 -43.35
N ALA A 12 40.61 16.80 -42.46
CA ALA A 12 40.38 16.97 -41.02
C ALA A 12 41.42 17.97 -40.49
N GLY A 13 41.10 19.26 -40.56
CA GLY A 13 41.83 20.31 -39.86
C GLY A 13 41.60 20.15 -38.37
N GLY A 14 42.48 19.40 -37.70
CA GLY A 14 42.52 19.40 -36.24
C GLY A 14 42.70 20.83 -35.74
N ILE A 15 41.79 21.30 -34.89
CA ILE A 15 41.92 22.60 -34.22
C ILE A 15 43.23 22.54 -33.43
N ARG A 16 44.26 23.22 -33.93
CA ARG A 16 45.57 23.25 -33.30
C ARG A 16 45.46 24.16 -32.08
N VAL A 17 45.34 23.54 -30.90
CA VAL A 17 45.26 24.28 -29.64
C VAL A 17 46.59 24.99 -29.38
N ASP A 18 46.51 26.22 -28.87
CA ASP A 18 47.68 27.00 -28.48
C ASP A 18 48.52 26.23 -27.44
N ARG A 19 49.83 26.13 -27.70
CA ARG A 19 50.78 25.44 -26.82
C ARG A 19 50.84 26.06 -25.43
N ASP A 20 50.61 27.36 -25.30
CA ASP A 20 50.55 28.03 -24.00
C ASP A 20 49.33 27.60 -23.19
N VAL A 21 48.18 27.36 -23.85
CA VAL A 21 46.97 26.82 -23.21
C VAL A 21 47.23 25.39 -22.73
N VAL A 22 47.85 24.55 -23.55
CA VAL A 22 48.22 23.16 -23.19
C VAL A 22 49.18 23.14 -21.99
N ASN A 23 50.22 23.98 -21.99
CA ASN A 23 51.18 24.06 -20.88
C ASN A 23 50.54 24.54 -19.56
N ARG A 24 49.64 25.52 -19.63
CA ARG A 24 48.87 26.01 -18.48
C ARG A 24 47.93 24.93 -17.95
N PHE A 25 47.22 24.25 -18.84
CA PHE A 25 46.36 23.12 -18.51
C PHE A 25 47.13 22.00 -17.79
N ALA A 26 48.26 21.54 -18.34
CA ALA A 26 49.14 20.56 -17.71
C ALA A 26 49.61 20.97 -16.30
N THR A 27 49.83 22.27 -16.08
CA THR A 27 50.21 22.80 -14.76
C THR A 27 49.05 22.77 -13.77
N CYS A 28 47.85 23.10 -14.24
CA CYS A 28 46.64 23.05 -13.42
C CYS A 28 46.27 21.60 -13.07
N CYS A 29 46.35 20.66 -14.02
CA CYS A 29 46.13 19.22 -13.78
C CYS A 29 47.11 18.64 -12.75
N ARG A 30 48.40 19.03 -12.79
CA ARG A 30 49.36 18.64 -11.74
C ARG A 30 48.99 19.22 -10.37
N SER A 31 48.39 20.41 -10.34
CA SER A 31 47.92 21.04 -9.10
C SER A 31 46.66 20.32 -8.56
N LEU A 32 45.84 19.72 -9.42
CA LEU A 32 44.79 18.77 -9.00
C LEU A 32 45.35 17.43 -8.47
N GLY A 33 46.66 17.22 -8.55
CA GLY A 33 47.30 15.97 -8.13
C GLY A 33 47.25 14.85 -9.18
N LEU A 34 46.89 15.18 -10.43
CA LEU A 34 46.93 14.25 -11.56
C LEU A 34 48.37 14.04 -12.04
N SER A 35 48.65 12.85 -12.56
CA SER A 35 49.91 12.56 -13.24
C SER A 35 49.84 13.09 -14.66
N VAL A 36 50.79 13.95 -15.05
CA VAL A 36 50.88 14.47 -16.41
C VAL A 36 52.32 14.31 -16.89
N ASN A 37 52.53 13.59 -17.99
CA ASN A 37 53.87 13.27 -18.52
C ASN A 37 54.79 12.68 -17.43
N ASP A 38 54.31 11.67 -16.71
CA ASP A 38 55.00 11.00 -15.58
C ASP A 38 55.38 11.90 -14.39
N ARG A 39 54.81 13.11 -14.32
CA ARG A 39 55.05 14.05 -13.22
C ARG A 39 53.77 14.25 -12.42
N ARG A 40 53.84 13.91 -11.14
CA ARG A 40 52.77 14.14 -10.15
C ARG A 40 53.23 15.08 -9.05
N ARG A 41 52.31 15.88 -8.51
CA ARG A 41 52.53 16.69 -7.31
C ARG A 41 51.41 16.40 -6.30
N PRO A 42 51.62 16.67 -4.99
CA PRO A 42 50.52 16.69 -4.03
C PRO A 42 49.42 17.65 -4.51
N ALA A 43 48.16 17.27 -4.31
CA ALA A 43 47.03 18.10 -4.71
C ALA A 43 47.00 19.40 -3.90
N ASP A 44 46.88 20.52 -4.60
CA ASP A 44 46.63 21.86 -4.06
C ASP A 44 45.40 22.42 -4.80
N LEU A 45 44.23 22.20 -4.21
CA LEU A 45 42.95 22.56 -4.83
C LEU A 45 42.79 24.07 -4.95
N ALA A 46 43.39 24.87 -4.06
CA ALA A 46 43.33 26.33 -4.13
C ALA A 46 44.15 26.84 -5.33
N ALA A 47 45.38 26.32 -5.50
CA ALA A 47 46.21 26.63 -6.65
C ALA A 47 45.59 26.14 -7.97
N ALA A 48 45.04 24.92 -7.98
CA ALA A 48 44.33 24.37 -9.12
C ALA A 48 43.15 25.26 -9.52
N ARG A 49 42.32 25.67 -8.55
CA ARG A 49 41.15 26.53 -8.78
C ARG A 49 41.55 27.88 -9.34
N SER A 50 42.56 28.53 -8.76
CA SER A 50 43.08 29.80 -9.28
C SER A 50 43.62 29.65 -10.70
N GLY A 51 44.36 28.57 -10.97
CA GLY A 51 44.92 28.28 -12.29
C GLY A 51 43.85 28.02 -13.34
N PHE A 52 42.87 27.16 -13.04
CA PHE A 52 41.75 26.88 -13.94
C PHE A 52 40.83 28.08 -14.13
N THR A 53 40.64 28.93 -13.11
CA THR A 53 39.88 30.18 -13.24
C THR A 53 40.52 31.12 -14.26
N GLU A 54 41.85 31.23 -14.25
CA GLU A 54 42.55 32.04 -15.24
C GLU A 54 42.58 31.36 -16.61
N LEU A 55 42.73 30.04 -16.64
CA LEU A 55 42.71 29.27 -17.89
C LEU A 55 41.37 29.40 -18.61
N THR A 56 40.25 29.29 -17.90
CA THR A 56 38.91 29.41 -18.49
C THR A 56 38.61 30.82 -19.00
N ARG A 57 39.29 31.86 -18.52
CA ARG A 57 39.18 33.22 -19.09
C ARG A 57 39.79 33.32 -20.49
N ILE A 58 40.88 32.62 -20.72
CA ILE A 58 41.67 32.66 -21.97
C ILE A 58 41.18 31.57 -22.96
N ALA A 59 40.80 30.41 -22.45
CA ALA A 59 40.40 29.23 -23.21
C ALA A 59 38.92 28.88 -22.95
N ARG A 60 38.02 29.86 -23.14
CA ARG A 60 36.59 29.74 -22.81
C ARG A 60 35.87 28.60 -23.52
N GLU A 61 36.31 28.24 -24.72
CA GLU A 61 35.70 27.19 -25.54
C GLU A 61 36.23 25.78 -25.20
N GLN A 62 37.22 25.65 -24.31
CA GLN A 62 37.84 24.37 -23.98
C GLN A 62 37.14 23.70 -22.81
N CYS A 63 36.38 22.63 -23.10
CA CYS A 63 35.60 21.87 -22.11
C CYS A 63 36.46 21.35 -20.97
N ASP A 64 37.61 20.76 -21.27
CA ASP A 64 38.50 20.16 -20.26
C ASP A 64 39.00 21.19 -19.22
N ALA A 65 39.17 22.47 -19.62
CA ALA A 65 39.55 23.53 -18.70
C ALA A 65 38.43 23.81 -17.68
N TRP A 66 37.17 23.76 -18.12
CA TRP A 66 36.00 23.90 -17.25
C TRP A 66 35.78 22.66 -16.38
N ILE A 67 36.01 21.45 -16.89
CA ILE A 67 36.00 20.21 -16.10
C ILE A 67 37.07 20.29 -15.00
N GLY A 68 38.27 20.78 -15.31
CA GLY A 68 39.32 21.02 -14.33
C GLY A 68 38.95 22.08 -13.29
N LEU A 69 38.23 23.14 -13.68
CA LEU A 69 37.70 24.12 -12.73
C LEU A 69 36.66 23.49 -11.79
N ALA A 70 35.75 22.69 -12.33
CA ALA A 70 34.77 21.96 -11.53
C ALA A 70 35.45 20.99 -10.54
N ALA A 71 36.46 20.24 -11.02
CA ALA A 71 37.26 19.33 -10.21
C ALA A 71 38.05 20.04 -9.08
N ALA A 72 38.36 21.33 -9.25
CA ALA A 72 39.02 22.16 -8.23
C ALA A 72 38.06 22.69 -7.14
N GLY A 73 36.80 22.24 -7.16
CA GLY A 73 35.79 22.54 -6.15
C GLY A 73 34.77 23.60 -6.55
N GLU A 74 34.63 23.91 -7.85
CA GLU A 74 33.55 24.75 -8.39
C GLU A 74 32.47 23.92 -9.12
N GLY A 75 32.51 22.59 -8.95
CA GLY A 75 31.51 21.65 -9.48
C GLY A 75 30.34 21.38 -8.52
N THR A 76 30.43 21.86 -7.28
CA THR A 76 29.40 21.81 -6.24
C THR A 76 29.23 23.20 -5.60
N GLY A 77 28.12 23.43 -4.91
CA GLY A 77 27.79 24.73 -4.29
C GLY A 77 27.34 25.81 -5.29
N ASP A 78 27.34 27.07 -4.85
CA ASP A 78 26.65 28.20 -5.52
C ASP A 78 27.05 28.43 -6.99
N ASN A 79 28.28 28.10 -7.37
CA ASN A 79 28.80 28.30 -8.72
C ASN A 79 28.61 27.09 -9.65
N ALA A 80 28.20 25.93 -9.12
CA ALA A 80 28.14 24.67 -9.84
C ALA A 80 27.31 24.78 -11.12
N GLY A 81 26.11 25.36 -11.02
CA GLY A 81 25.21 25.44 -12.17
C GLY A 81 25.78 26.25 -13.34
N ARG A 82 26.49 27.34 -13.06
CA ARG A 82 27.18 28.13 -14.09
C ARG A 82 28.32 27.36 -14.73
N VAL A 83 29.14 26.68 -13.92
CA VAL A 83 30.31 25.94 -14.41
C VAL A 83 29.86 24.72 -15.23
N ILE A 84 28.95 23.90 -14.69
CA ILE A 84 28.42 22.72 -15.37
C ILE A 84 27.66 23.09 -16.65
N GLY A 85 26.86 24.17 -16.63
CA GLY A 85 26.22 24.68 -17.84
C GLY A 85 27.23 25.11 -18.91
N THR A 86 28.38 25.65 -18.51
CA THR A 86 29.45 25.99 -19.45
C THR A 86 30.18 24.75 -19.98
N ILE A 87 30.40 23.73 -19.13
CA ILE A 87 30.93 22.42 -19.55
C ILE A 87 30.00 21.81 -20.62
N TRP A 88 28.69 21.79 -20.36
CA TRP A 88 27.68 21.31 -21.30
C TRP A 88 27.74 22.06 -22.63
N GLY A 89 27.77 23.39 -22.59
CA GLY A 89 27.86 24.24 -23.78
C GLY A 89 29.15 24.08 -24.59
N THR A 90 30.22 23.57 -23.97
CA THR A 90 31.53 23.38 -24.61
C THR A 90 31.85 21.92 -24.95
N LEU A 91 30.89 20.99 -24.80
CA LEU A 91 31.09 19.54 -25.05
C LEU A 91 31.70 19.17 -26.41
N GLY A 92 31.59 20.04 -27.42
CA GLY A 92 32.23 19.86 -28.71
C GLY A 92 33.76 19.71 -28.64
N THR A 93 34.42 20.29 -27.63
CA THR A 93 35.88 20.22 -27.40
C THR A 93 36.27 19.23 -26.30
N PHE A 94 35.34 18.44 -25.78
CA PHE A 94 35.59 17.45 -24.73
C PHE A 94 36.77 16.50 -25.09
N GLY A 95 37.71 16.35 -24.15
CA GLY A 95 38.89 15.50 -24.27
C GLY A 95 39.97 16.06 -25.19
N THR A 96 39.87 17.30 -25.67
CA THR A 96 40.89 17.90 -26.56
C THR A 96 42.18 18.22 -25.82
N LEU A 97 42.11 18.97 -24.72
CA LEU A 97 43.28 19.29 -23.91
C LEU A 97 43.78 18.05 -23.17
N ALA A 98 42.86 17.19 -22.69
CA ALA A 98 43.22 15.97 -21.97
C ALA A 98 44.14 15.06 -22.80
N ARG A 99 43.86 14.92 -24.11
CA ARG A 99 44.70 14.16 -25.04
C ARG A 99 46.07 14.78 -25.31
N GLU A 100 46.18 16.11 -25.33
CA GLU A 100 47.46 16.81 -25.56
C GLU A 100 48.44 16.66 -24.37
N VAL A 101 47.95 16.21 -23.21
CA VAL A 101 48.75 16.00 -22.00
C VAL A 101 48.73 14.55 -21.51
N ASP A 102 48.28 13.62 -22.36
CA ASP A 102 48.23 12.18 -22.11
C ASP A 102 47.46 11.78 -20.83
N LEU A 103 46.35 12.46 -20.53
CA LEU A 103 45.45 12.04 -19.45
C LEU A 103 44.57 10.86 -19.90
N GLY A 104 44.37 9.90 -19.00
CA GLY A 104 43.45 8.79 -19.18
C GLY A 104 41.97 9.23 -19.17
N PRO A 105 41.06 8.39 -19.69
CA PRO A 105 39.65 8.73 -19.88
C PRO A 105 38.88 9.05 -18.59
N ASP A 106 39.33 8.54 -17.43
CA ASP A 106 38.70 8.76 -16.11
C ASP A 106 39.54 9.60 -15.13
N ASP A 107 40.68 10.12 -15.59
CA ASP A 107 41.60 10.88 -14.76
C ASP A 107 41.01 12.25 -14.39
N LEU A 108 40.45 12.94 -15.38
CA LEU A 108 39.83 14.24 -15.20
C LEU A 108 38.30 14.10 -15.10
N GLY A 109 37.75 14.55 -13.98
CA GLY A 109 36.31 14.55 -13.74
C GLY A 109 35.96 15.33 -12.49
N PHE A 110 34.68 15.62 -12.30
CA PHE A 110 34.19 16.41 -11.18
C PHE A 110 33.02 15.72 -10.48
N VAL A 111 32.83 16.02 -9.20
CA VAL A 111 31.67 15.56 -8.42
C VAL A 111 30.55 16.59 -8.56
N TYR A 112 29.31 16.14 -8.60
CA TYR A 112 28.11 16.98 -8.61
C TYR A 112 27.03 16.40 -7.68
N ASP A 113 26.20 17.30 -7.14
CA ASP A 113 25.04 16.94 -6.34
C ASP A 113 23.88 16.49 -7.22
N THR A 114 23.17 15.42 -6.84
CA THR A 114 21.99 14.97 -7.59
C THR A 114 20.72 15.73 -7.20
N GLY A 115 20.81 16.62 -6.21
CA GLY A 115 19.67 17.31 -5.60
C GLY A 115 18.86 16.45 -4.62
N LEU A 116 19.32 15.22 -4.31
CA LEU A 116 18.74 14.34 -3.29
C LEU A 116 19.76 13.28 -2.84
N TYR A 117 20.26 13.42 -1.61
CA TYR A 117 21.08 12.45 -0.85
C TYR A 117 22.46 12.04 -1.42
N LEU A 118 22.53 11.68 -2.70
CA LEU A 118 23.73 11.12 -3.33
C LEU A 118 24.48 12.18 -4.13
N GLN A 119 25.78 11.94 -4.31
CA GLN A 119 26.66 12.70 -5.20
C GLN A 119 27.28 11.73 -6.21
N PHE A 120 27.42 12.17 -7.45
CA PHE A 120 28.02 11.37 -8.51
C PHE A 120 29.24 12.06 -9.09
N ARG A 121 30.13 11.26 -9.70
CA ARG A 121 31.31 11.75 -10.40
C ARG A 121 31.08 11.69 -11.90
N ALA A 122 31.28 12.81 -12.58
CA ALA A 122 31.24 12.91 -14.03
C ALA A 122 32.65 12.80 -14.63
N THR A 123 32.89 11.78 -15.44
CA THR A 123 34.12 11.60 -16.23
C THR A 123 33.83 11.55 -17.73
N GLY A 124 32.69 10.99 -18.14
CA GLY A 124 32.29 10.89 -19.53
C GLY A 124 31.24 11.90 -19.98
N ARG A 125 30.95 11.91 -21.29
CA ARG A 125 29.94 12.79 -21.90
C ARG A 125 28.53 12.55 -21.36
N ASP A 126 28.15 11.29 -21.16
CA ASP A 126 26.85 10.94 -20.60
C ASP A 126 26.74 11.36 -19.12
N ASP A 127 27.83 11.25 -18.35
CA ASP A 127 27.84 11.71 -16.96
C ASP A 127 27.75 13.25 -16.88
N ILE A 128 28.37 13.96 -17.81
CA ILE A 128 28.24 15.42 -17.93
C ILE A 128 26.81 15.81 -18.30
N ALA A 129 26.16 15.05 -19.20
CA ALA A 129 24.75 15.26 -19.52
C ALA A 129 23.87 15.09 -18.27
N LEU A 130 24.17 14.08 -17.45
CA LEU A 130 23.48 13.82 -16.20
C LEU A 130 23.72 14.92 -15.16
N ALA A 131 24.96 15.40 -15.01
CA ALA A 131 25.29 16.54 -14.16
C ALA A 131 24.58 17.83 -14.58
N TYR A 132 24.48 18.08 -15.88
CA TYR A 132 23.73 19.22 -16.41
C TYR A 132 22.23 19.10 -16.18
N ALA A 133 21.66 17.89 -16.31
CA ALA A 133 20.26 17.65 -15.96
C ALA A 133 19.99 17.91 -14.46
N ALA A 134 20.93 17.56 -13.56
CA ALA A 134 20.82 17.91 -12.14
C ALA A 134 20.76 19.43 -11.93
N THR A 135 21.64 20.17 -12.61
CA THR A 135 21.63 21.65 -12.60
C THR A 135 20.31 22.24 -13.11
N LEU A 136 19.71 21.67 -14.17
CA LEU A 136 18.40 22.10 -14.66
C LEU A 136 17.31 21.89 -13.60
N GLY A 137 17.34 20.74 -12.93
CA GLY A 137 16.48 20.45 -11.78
C GLY A 137 16.65 21.48 -10.66
N ASP A 138 17.88 21.84 -10.30
CA ASP A 138 18.17 22.87 -9.29
C ASP A 138 17.58 24.23 -9.62
N ASN A 139 17.54 24.58 -10.92
CA ASN A 139 16.90 25.80 -11.41
C ASN A 139 15.37 25.69 -11.57
N GLY A 140 14.77 24.54 -11.24
CA GLY A 140 13.33 24.29 -11.38
C GLY A 140 12.87 23.90 -12.79
N ASP A 141 13.78 23.75 -13.76
CA ASP A 141 13.44 23.29 -15.12
C ASP A 141 13.41 21.76 -15.20
N PHE A 142 12.48 21.18 -14.42
CA PHE A 142 12.34 19.73 -14.28
C PHE A 142 11.98 19.05 -15.60
N ALA A 143 11.21 19.73 -16.47
CA ALA A 143 10.81 19.19 -17.76
C ALA A 143 12.00 19.04 -18.72
N ALA A 144 12.92 20.01 -18.75
CA ALA A 144 14.13 19.89 -19.55
C ALA A 144 15.10 18.86 -18.96
N ALA A 145 15.23 18.82 -17.62
CA ALA A 145 16.04 17.82 -16.93
C ALA A 145 15.56 16.39 -17.24
N ASP A 146 14.26 16.11 -17.11
CA ASP A 146 13.70 14.77 -17.33
C ASP A 146 13.84 14.30 -18.78
N ARG A 147 13.73 15.19 -19.77
CA ARG A 147 13.98 14.83 -21.18
C ARG A 147 15.42 14.34 -21.39
N LEU A 148 16.40 15.03 -20.82
CA LEU A 148 17.80 14.59 -20.91
C LEU A 148 18.03 13.25 -20.21
N VAL A 149 17.40 13.05 -19.05
CA VAL A 149 17.51 11.80 -18.28
C VAL A 149 16.82 10.64 -19.00
N GLU A 150 15.65 10.86 -19.60
CA GLU A 150 14.94 9.86 -20.41
C GLU A 150 15.79 9.40 -21.60
N ASP A 151 16.42 10.33 -22.32
CA ASP A 151 17.32 9.98 -23.44
C ASP A 151 18.52 9.14 -22.99
N LEU A 152 19.04 9.37 -21.78
CA LEU A 152 20.11 8.58 -21.18
C LEU A 152 19.62 7.18 -20.77
N ILE A 153 18.47 7.09 -20.10
CA ILE A 153 17.87 5.82 -19.66
C ILE A 153 17.49 4.95 -20.86
N THR A 154 16.92 5.54 -21.91
CA THR A 154 16.57 4.82 -23.15
C THR A 154 17.80 4.15 -23.77
N ARG A 155 18.96 4.83 -23.74
CA ARG A 155 20.23 4.26 -24.24
C ARG A 155 20.85 3.26 -23.27
N ARG A 156 20.67 3.45 -21.96
CA ARG A 156 21.25 2.60 -20.89
C ARG A 156 20.22 2.31 -19.78
N PRO A 157 19.28 1.37 -19.98
CA PRO A 157 18.15 1.16 -19.05
C PRO A 157 18.55 0.72 -17.63
N ALA A 158 19.70 0.06 -17.50
CA ALA A 158 20.22 -0.42 -16.22
C ALA A 158 21.12 0.60 -15.50
N TRP A 159 21.21 1.84 -15.99
CA TRP A 159 22.11 2.83 -15.41
C TRP A 159 21.52 3.47 -14.16
N LEU A 160 21.98 3.01 -12.99
CA LEU A 160 21.47 3.40 -11.67
C LEU A 160 21.57 4.91 -11.43
N GLN A 161 22.65 5.56 -11.86
CA GLN A 161 22.84 7.01 -11.67
C GLN A 161 21.76 7.82 -12.40
N ALA A 162 21.43 7.44 -13.63
CA ALA A 162 20.36 8.11 -14.38
C ALA A 162 18.98 7.87 -13.75
N ARG A 163 18.72 6.65 -13.28
CA ARG A 163 17.51 6.34 -12.51
C ARG A 163 17.41 7.18 -11.24
N TRP A 164 18.48 7.29 -10.47
CA TRP A 164 18.51 8.07 -9.23
C TRP A 164 18.27 9.56 -9.49
N LEU A 165 18.89 10.12 -10.53
CA LEU A 165 18.63 11.53 -10.85
C LEU A 165 17.15 11.74 -11.19
N ARG A 166 16.52 10.81 -11.92
CA ARG A 166 15.08 10.88 -12.20
C ARG A 166 14.24 10.81 -10.92
N VAL A 167 14.63 9.94 -9.98
CA VAL A 167 14.02 9.87 -8.65
C VAL A 167 14.15 11.21 -7.92
N ALA A 168 15.32 11.85 -7.96
CA ALA A 168 15.53 13.15 -7.33
C ALA A 168 14.64 14.25 -7.93
N LEU A 169 14.49 14.28 -9.27
CA LEU A 169 13.59 15.21 -9.97
C LEU A 169 12.13 14.98 -9.56
N TYR A 170 11.67 13.72 -9.50
CA TYR A 170 10.31 13.38 -9.08
C TYR A 170 10.05 13.64 -7.60
N HIS A 171 11.02 13.39 -6.73
CA HIS A 171 10.93 13.72 -5.31
C HIS A 171 10.73 15.23 -5.10
N ARG A 172 11.55 16.05 -5.76
CA ARG A 172 11.49 17.53 -5.64
C ARG A 172 10.21 18.12 -6.23
N SER A 173 9.69 17.52 -7.29
CA SER A 173 8.39 17.88 -7.87
C SER A 173 7.20 17.17 -7.20
N ARG A 174 7.42 16.48 -6.07
CA ARG A 174 6.39 15.78 -5.28
C ARG A 174 5.54 14.81 -6.12
N ARG A 175 6.18 14.12 -7.07
CA ARG A 175 5.60 13.07 -7.92
C ARG A 175 5.83 11.70 -7.29
N TRP A 176 5.22 11.52 -6.12
CA TRP A 176 5.50 10.38 -5.23
C TRP A 176 5.19 9.01 -5.86
N SER A 177 4.13 8.89 -6.65
CA SER A 177 3.80 7.66 -7.38
C SER A 177 4.89 7.25 -8.38
N ASP A 178 5.51 8.22 -9.05
CA ASP A 178 6.62 8.00 -9.97
C ASP A 178 7.89 7.55 -9.22
N VAL A 179 8.16 8.13 -8.05
CA VAL A 179 9.27 7.72 -7.16
C VAL A 179 9.11 6.25 -6.73
N VAL A 180 7.92 5.88 -6.24
CA VAL A 180 7.61 4.49 -5.86
C VAL A 180 7.86 3.55 -7.05
N ARG A 181 7.31 3.89 -8.22
CA ARG A 181 7.47 3.08 -9.44
C ARG A 181 8.93 2.84 -9.84
N LEU A 182 9.81 3.83 -9.66
CA LEU A 182 11.24 3.70 -10.00
C LEU A 182 12.05 2.91 -8.98
N LEU A 183 11.69 2.98 -7.70
CA LEU A 183 12.46 2.42 -6.59
C LEU A 183 12.00 1.01 -6.16
N THR A 184 10.69 0.73 -6.18
CA THR A 184 10.16 -0.59 -5.77
C THR A 184 10.87 -1.77 -6.44
N PRO A 185 11.21 -1.75 -7.75
CA PRO A 185 11.88 -2.89 -8.39
C PRO A 185 13.32 -3.14 -7.93
N ILE A 186 13.98 -2.16 -7.28
CA ILE A 186 15.41 -2.22 -6.95
C ILE A 186 15.71 -2.09 -5.45
N VAL A 187 14.75 -1.66 -4.63
CA VAL A 187 15.01 -1.36 -3.21
C VAL A 187 15.58 -2.55 -2.42
N ASN A 188 15.27 -3.78 -2.85
CA ASN A 188 15.76 -5.02 -2.24
C ASN A 188 16.85 -5.72 -3.09
N ASP A 189 17.43 -5.05 -4.09
CA ASP A 189 18.50 -5.64 -4.90
C ASP A 189 19.82 -5.70 -4.08
N PRO A 190 20.35 -6.90 -3.78
CA PRO A 190 21.56 -7.05 -2.98
C PRO A 190 22.84 -6.56 -3.69
N LYS A 191 22.76 -6.18 -4.97
CA LYS A 191 23.90 -5.65 -5.73
C LYS A 191 24.10 -4.15 -5.55
N LEU A 192 23.15 -3.44 -4.95
CA LEU A 192 23.29 -2.02 -4.68
C LEU A 192 24.39 -1.79 -3.64
N ASP A 193 25.18 -0.74 -3.83
CA ASP A 193 26.08 -0.29 -2.77
C ASP A 193 25.28 0.25 -1.58
N GLU A 194 25.92 0.26 -0.41
CA GLU A 194 25.27 0.59 0.86
C GLU A 194 24.65 2.00 0.86
N HIS A 195 25.28 2.98 0.20
CA HIS A 195 24.77 4.35 0.17
C HIS A 195 23.53 4.45 -0.72
N TYR A 196 23.59 3.83 -1.90
CA TYR A 196 22.46 3.82 -2.82
C TYR A 196 21.28 3.01 -2.26
N ALA A 197 21.53 1.85 -1.66
CA ALA A 197 20.50 1.03 -1.02
C ALA A 197 19.81 1.78 0.11
N HIS A 198 20.59 2.42 0.99
CA HIS A 198 20.07 3.22 2.08
C HIS A 198 19.21 4.39 1.59
N ALA A 199 19.74 5.18 0.65
CA ALA A 199 19.02 6.30 0.07
C ALA A 199 17.72 5.84 -0.62
N SER A 200 17.75 4.73 -1.37
CA SER A 200 16.57 4.17 -2.05
C SER A 200 15.49 3.74 -1.06
N ARG A 201 15.86 3.06 0.02
CA ARG A 201 14.91 2.61 1.05
C ARG A 201 14.21 3.79 1.72
N VAL A 202 14.98 4.80 2.15
CA VAL A 202 14.43 6.00 2.78
C VAL A 202 13.52 6.74 1.80
N THR A 203 13.99 7.06 0.59
CA THR A 203 13.20 7.79 -0.40
C THR A 203 11.90 7.07 -0.76
N LEU A 204 11.91 5.74 -0.83
CA LEU A 204 10.71 4.95 -1.05
C LEU A 204 9.73 5.07 0.13
N GLY A 205 10.21 4.96 1.36
CA GLY A 205 9.40 5.15 2.57
C GLY A 205 8.76 6.53 2.63
N VAL A 206 9.54 7.58 2.34
CA VAL A 206 9.06 8.98 2.26
C VAL A 206 7.95 9.13 1.21
N ALA A 207 8.16 8.58 0.01
CA ALA A 207 7.16 8.65 -1.05
C ALA A 207 5.85 7.91 -0.69
N LEU A 208 5.93 6.74 -0.07
CA LEU A 208 4.77 5.99 0.40
C LEU A 208 3.99 6.75 1.48
N ALA A 209 4.71 7.41 2.40
CA ALA A 209 4.11 8.22 3.46
C ALA A 209 3.28 9.38 2.89
N HIS A 210 3.82 10.11 1.90
CA HIS A 210 3.10 11.19 1.21
C HIS A 210 1.92 10.71 0.34
N LEU A 211 1.88 9.42 -0.01
CA LEU A 211 0.71 8.80 -0.66
C LEU A 211 -0.35 8.30 0.35
N GLY A 212 -0.17 8.57 1.64
CA GLY A 212 -1.04 8.10 2.73
C GLY A 212 -0.88 6.60 3.04
N MET A 213 0.16 5.95 2.53
CA MET A 213 0.44 4.52 2.76
C MET A 213 1.37 4.35 3.97
N TYR A 214 0.88 4.71 5.17
CA TYR A 214 1.72 4.79 6.38
C TYR A 214 2.31 3.44 6.83
N ALA A 215 1.54 2.36 6.83
CA ALA A 215 2.06 1.05 7.25
C ALA A 215 3.21 0.53 6.33
N PRO A 216 3.07 0.55 4.99
CA PRO A 216 4.20 0.26 4.09
C PRO A 216 5.38 1.23 4.24
N ALA A 217 5.11 2.52 4.48
CA ALA A 217 6.17 3.50 4.73
C ALA A 217 6.96 3.17 5.99
N LEU A 218 6.29 2.87 7.11
CA LEU A 218 6.92 2.46 8.36
C LEU A 218 7.72 1.16 8.21
N SER A 219 7.28 0.21 7.38
CA SER A 219 8.06 -1.00 7.11
C SER A 219 9.43 -0.68 6.48
N HIS A 220 9.52 0.33 5.61
CA HIS A 220 10.79 0.77 5.04
C HIS A 220 11.59 1.70 5.97
N LEU A 221 10.90 2.42 6.86
CA LEU A 221 11.46 3.41 7.78
C LEU A 221 11.62 2.90 9.21
N GLU A 222 11.43 1.61 9.47
CA GLU A 222 11.52 1.01 10.80
C GLU A 222 12.86 1.36 11.46
N ASN A 223 13.94 1.22 10.68
CA ASN A 223 15.27 1.68 11.01
C ASN A 223 15.79 2.64 9.92
N PRO A 224 15.63 3.97 10.11
CA PRO A 224 16.04 4.96 9.13
C PRO A 224 17.56 5.20 9.13
N ALA A 225 18.33 4.64 10.08
CA ALA A 225 19.77 4.84 10.13
C ALA A 225 20.51 4.16 8.95
N GLY A 226 21.63 4.76 8.56
CA GLY A 226 22.51 4.23 7.52
C GLY A 226 23.62 5.21 7.10
N PRO A 227 24.40 4.89 6.04
CA PRO A 227 25.59 5.65 5.64
C PRO A 227 25.33 7.03 5.04
N VAL A 228 24.06 7.43 4.88
CA VAL A 228 23.67 8.74 4.33
C VAL A 228 22.96 9.53 5.44
N PRO A 229 23.65 10.43 6.16
CA PRO A 229 23.11 11.07 7.35
C PRO A 229 21.84 11.88 7.09
N VAL A 230 21.80 12.65 5.99
CA VAL A 230 20.63 13.47 5.63
C VAL A 230 19.40 12.59 5.40
N ALA A 231 19.56 11.45 4.71
CA ALA A 231 18.47 10.49 4.50
C ALA A 231 18.00 9.87 5.82
N ALA A 232 18.91 9.60 6.77
CA ALA A 232 18.52 9.06 8.07
C ALA A 232 17.66 10.05 8.88
N VAL A 233 17.99 11.35 8.81
CA VAL A 233 17.21 12.41 9.45
C VAL A 233 15.84 12.54 8.81
N ASP A 234 15.77 12.63 7.48
CA ASP A 234 14.51 12.74 6.74
C ASP A 234 13.60 11.52 6.99
N GLY A 235 14.17 10.31 6.95
CA GLY A 235 13.46 9.07 7.25
C GLY A 235 12.95 9.01 8.68
N GLY A 236 13.73 9.47 9.67
CA GLY A 236 13.32 9.57 11.07
C GLY A 236 12.17 10.55 11.28
N LEU A 237 12.24 11.72 10.65
CA LEU A 237 11.18 12.73 10.72
C LEU A 237 9.88 12.17 10.14
N VAL A 238 9.92 11.60 8.93
CA VAL A 238 8.75 11.00 8.30
C VAL A 238 8.20 9.81 9.09
N LYS A 239 9.06 8.98 9.71
CA LYS A 239 8.63 7.93 10.64
C LYS A 239 7.79 8.53 11.78
N GLY A 240 8.29 9.55 12.46
CA GLY A 240 7.58 10.23 13.55
C GLY A 240 6.23 10.80 13.08
N LEU A 241 6.17 11.41 11.90
CA LEU A 241 4.92 11.95 11.35
C LEU A 241 3.93 10.86 10.92
N CYS A 242 4.41 9.71 10.42
CA CYS A 242 3.57 8.55 10.10
C CYS A 242 2.91 7.93 11.35
N LEU A 243 3.64 7.86 12.46
CA LEU A 243 3.12 7.37 13.75
C LEU A 243 2.01 8.30 14.25
N ARG A 244 2.25 9.62 14.22
CA ARG A 244 1.25 10.64 14.53
C ARG A 244 -0.01 10.52 13.67
N ALA A 245 0.16 10.36 12.36
CA ALA A 245 -0.97 10.21 11.44
C ALA A 245 -1.82 8.94 11.70
N GLN A 246 -1.25 7.93 12.39
CA GLN A 246 -1.95 6.72 12.83
C GLN A 246 -2.54 6.83 14.25
N GLY A 247 -2.36 7.97 14.92
CA GLY A 247 -2.80 8.19 16.31
C GLY A 247 -1.87 7.58 17.36
N GLU A 248 -0.65 7.19 16.97
CA GLU A 248 0.39 6.70 17.88
C GLU A 248 1.23 7.88 18.39
N ASP A 249 0.57 8.80 19.09
CA ASP A 249 1.17 10.09 19.50
C ASP A 249 2.36 9.93 20.46
N ASP A 250 2.30 8.98 21.40
CA ASP A 250 3.37 8.73 22.36
C ASP A 250 4.65 8.22 21.65
N GLU A 251 4.51 7.25 20.74
CA GLU A 251 5.64 6.74 19.95
C GLU A 251 6.18 7.80 18.99
N SER A 252 5.31 8.63 18.42
CA SER A 252 5.71 9.78 17.60
C SER A 252 6.57 10.76 18.40
N GLU A 253 6.14 11.10 19.62
CA GLU A 253 6.82 12.05 20.50
C GLU A 253 8.21 11.51 20.90
N ASP A 254 8.32 10.23 21.25
CA ASP A 254 9.59 9.57 21.57
C ASP A 254 10.57 9.61 20.38
N VAL A 255 10.11 9.21 19.19
CA VAL A 255 10.93 9.20 17.97
C VAL A 255 11.40 10.60 17.61
N LEU A 256 10.52 11.60 17.66
CA LEU A 256 10.87 12.98 17.31
C LEU A 256 11.78 13.63 18.36
N ALA A 257 11.60 13.32 19.65
CA ALA A 257 12.46 13.82 20.71
C ALA A 257 13.89 13.25 20.61
N GLU A 258 14.03 11.95 20.33
CA GLU A 258 15.33 11.34 20.07
C GLU A 258 15.99 11.96 18.83
N LEU A 259 15.24 12.15 17.76
CA LEU A 259 15.75 12.73 16.53
C LEU A 259 16.18 14.20 16.71
N TYR A 260 15.43 14.99 17.48
CA TYR A 260 15.77 16.36 17.84
C TYR A 260 17.02 16.44 18.71
N ALA A 261 17.16 15.53 19.69
CA ALA A 261 18.34 15.46 20.54
C ALA A 261 19.62 15.22 19.71
N ALA A 262 19.53 14.44 18.64
CA ALA A 262 20.62 14.22 17.70
C ALA A 262 20.80 15.37 16.67
N ASN A 263 19.74 16.11 16.35
CA ASN A 263 19.72 17.12 15.28
C ASN A 263 18.96 18.41 15.69
N PRO A 264 19.44 19.15 16.70
CA PRO A 264 18.68 20.26 17.30
C PRO A 264 18.48 21.47 16.38
N GLU A 265 19.27 21.60 15.32
CA GLU A 265 19.18 22.71 14.35
C GLU A 265 18.16 22.43 13.22
N HIS A 266 17.54 21.25 13.18
CA HIS A 266 16.62 20.87 12.12
C HIS A 266 15.21 21.42 12.37
N ALA A 267 14.88 22.53 11.73
CA ALA A 267 13.61 23.26 11.90
C ALA A 267 12.35 22.37 11.79
N GLY A 268 12.31 21.44 10.85
CA GLY A 268 11.14 20.56 10.68
C GLY A 268 10.90 19.59 11.84
N ILE A 269 11.95 19.21 12.59
CA ILE A 269 11.80 18.35 13.78
C ILE A 269 11.34 19.19 14.97
N GLU A 270 11.93 20.38 15.13
CA GLU A 270 11.53 21.34 16.15
C GLU A 270 10.05 21.72 15.99
N GLU A 271 9.61 22.06 14.78
CA GLU A 271 8.21 22.37 14.47
C GLU A 271 7.30 21.18 14.74
N ALA A 272 7.70 19.96 14.33
CA ALA A 272 6.93 18.75 14.61
C ALA A 272 6.76 18.47 16.11
N LEU A 273 7.73 18.84 16.97
CA LEU A 273 7.63 18.71 18.42
C LEU A 273 6.77 19.81 19.06
N LEU A 274 6.88 21.05 18.57
CA LEU A 274 6.16 22.20 19.12
C LEU A 274 4.68 22.23 18.69
N ASP A 275 4.38 21.78 17.47
CA ASP A 275 3.03 21.78 16.89
C ASP A 275 2.57 20.35 16.56
N LYS A 276 1.61 19.84 17.35
CA LYS A 276 1.00 18.51 17.11
C LYS A 276 0.13 18.47 15.84
N SER A 277 -0.22 19.62 15.26
CA SER A 277 -0.92 19.69 13.97
C SER A 277 0.02 19.60 12.76
N PHE A 278 1.33 19.77 12.98
CA PHE A 278 2.33 19.57 11.94
C PHE A 278 2.34 18.10 11.52
N GLY A 279 2.11 17.86 10.23
CA GLY A 279 1.90 16.54 9.66
C GLY A 279 2.28 16.45 8.19
N LEU A 280 2.20 15.25 7.65
CA LEU A 280 2.51 15.01 6.24
C LEU A 280 1.39 15.55 5.35
N GLU A 281 1.76 16.39 4.37
CA GLU A 281 0.86 16.72 3.26
C GLU A 281 0.66 15.48 2.39
N THR A 282 -0.52 14.86 2.49
CA THR A 282 -0.86 13.66 1.73
C THR A 282 -1.52 13.98 0.39
N THR A 283 -1.21 13.17 -0.61
CA THR A 283 -1.83 13.17 -1.94
C THR A 283 -2.13 11.74 -2.40
N THR A 284 -2.58 11.58 -3.64
CA THR A 284 -2.79 10.28 -4.29
C THR A 284 -2.18 10.30 -5.70
N ALA A 285 -1.86 9.13 -6.24
CA ALA A 285 -1.35 9.01 -7.61
C ALA A 285 -2.27 9.71 -8.63
N ALA A 286 -3.58 9.56 -8.47
CA ALA A 286 -4.57 10.15 -9.36
C ALA A 286 -4.60 11.69 -9.28
N ARG A 287 -4.41 12.27 -8.08
CA ARG A 287 -4.31 13.73 -7.92
C ARG A 287 -3.04 14.29 -8.54
N ILE A 288 -1.91 13.61 -8.36
CA ILE A 288 -0.63 13.97 -9.00
C ILE A 288 -0.78 13.98 -10.52
N GLU A 289 -1.42 12.95 -11.10
CA GLU A 289 -1.65 12.84 -12.55
C GLU A 289 -2.61 13.92 -13.08
N ALA A 290 -3.49 14.44 -12.23
CA ALA A 290 -4.46 15.47 -12.59
C ALA A 290 -3.93 16.91 -12.48
N ARG A 291 -2.65 17.08 -12.11
CA ARG A 291 -1.99 18.40 -12.11
C ARG A 291 -2.01 19.02 -13.51
N SER A 292 -2.35 20.30 -13.59
CA SER A 292 -2.27 21.02 -14.88
C SER A 292 -0.84 21.20 -15.37
N ASN A 293 0.12 21.26 -14.46
CA ASN A 293 1.55 21.14 -14.73
C ASN A 293 2.12 19.98 -13.89
N PRO A 294 2.55 18.85 -14.50
CA PRO A 294 3.05 17.70 -13.75
C PRO A 294 4.22 18.00 -12.81
N TRP A 295 4.99 19.04 -13.08
CA TRP A 295 6.19 19.42 -12.31
C TRP A 295 5.92 20.43 -11.20
N ASP A 296 4.72 20.98 -11.14
CA ASP A 296 4.34 22.00 -10.17
C ASP A 296 3.27 21.43 -9.21
N PRO A 297 3.65 21.10 -7.96
CA PRO A 297 2.74 20.58 -6.95
C PRO A 297 1.55 21.49 -6.66
N ASP A 298 1.69 22.80 -6.81
CA ASP A 298 0.64 23.77 -6.49
C ASP A 298 -0.50 23.76 -7.52
N THR A 299 -0.28 23.10 -8.66
CA THR A 299 -1.31 22.88 -9.68
C THR A 299 -2.15 21.62 -9.46
N GLU A 300 -1.94 20.93 -8.34
CA GLU A 300 -2.70 19.74 -7.96
C GLU A 300 -4.13 20.12 -7.53
N PRO A 301 -5.17 19.43 -8.05
CA PRO A 301 -6.53 19.69 -7.60
C PRO A 301 -6.68 19.35 -6.11
N GLY A 302 -7.40 20.19 -5.38
CA GLY A 302 -7.74 19.95 -3.97
C GLY A 302 -8.59 18.69 -3.80
N GLU A 303 -8.55 18.08 -2.61
CA GLU A 303 -9.27 16.82 -2.34
C GLU A 303 -10.79 16.94 -2.57
N SER A 304 -11.39 18.08 -2.24
CA SER A 304 -12.83 18.33 -2.44
C SER A 304 -13.22 18.47 -3.91
N ASP A 305 -12.30 18.93 -4.75
CA ASP A 305 -12.56 19.34 -6.13
C ASP A 305 -12.12 18.25 -7.13
N PHE A 306 -11.33 17.28 -6.65
CA PHE A 306 -10.84 16.18 -7.46
C PHE A 306 -11.86 15.05 -7.57
N VAL A 307 -12.50 14.96 -8.74
CA VAL A 307 -13.27 13.77 -9.13
C VAL A 307 -12.35 12.82 -9.86
N ASP A 308 -11.94 11.74 -9.18
CA ASP A 308 -11.10 10.71 -9.79
C ASP A 308 -11.80 10.09 -11.01
N PRO A 309 -11.24 10.24 -12.23
CA PRO A 309 -11.86 9.75 -13.45
C PRO A 309 -12.01 8.22 -13.47
N GLY A 310 -11.09 7.50 -12.81
CA GLY A 310 -11.14 6.05 -12.64
C GLY A 310 -12.02 5.60 -11.47
N ALA A 311 -12.42 6.49 -10.55
CA ALA A 311 -13.29 6.10 -9.44
C ALA A 311 -14.64 5.59 -9.91
N LYS A 312 -15.17 6.11 -11.02
CA LYS A 312 -16.42 5.60 -11.59
C LYS A 312 -16.28 4.17 -12.11
N GLU A 313 -15.17 3.86 -12.77
CA GLU A 313 -14.88 2.51 -13.28
C GLU A 313 -14.59 1.53 -12.13
N ARG A 314 -13.78 1.93 -11.14
CA ARG A 314 -13.52 1.11 -9.94
C ARG A 314 -14.80 0.84 -9.15
N LYS A 315 -15.64 1.86 -8.94
CA LYS A 315 -16.95 1.72 -8.30
C LYS A 315 -17.88 0.78 -9.08
N ALA A 316 -17.90 0.88 -10.40
CA ALA A 316 -18.66 -0.04 -11.25
C ALA A 316 -18.12 -1.47 -11.17
N HIS A 317 -16.80 -1.65 -11.15
CA HIS A 317 -16.16 -2.95 -10.99
C HIS A 317 -16.52 -3.60 -9.64
N LEU A 318 -16.41 -2.84 -8.54
CA LEU A 318 -16.80 -3.31 -7.21
C LEU A 318 -18.27 -3.75 -7.14
N LEU A 319 -19.17 -3.07 -7.86
CA LEU A 319 -20.57 -3.49 -7.95
C LEU A 319 -20.75 -4.82 -8.68
N ILE A 320 -20.05 -5.01 -9.80
CA ILE A 320 -20.08 -6.25 -10.58
C ILE A 320 -19.51 -7.40 -9.76
N GLU A 321 -18.36 -7.18 -9.11
CA GLU A 321 -17.71 -8.15 -8.25
C GLU A 321 -18.62 -8.55 -7.08
N ALA A 322 -19.23 -7.58 -6.38
CA ALA A 322 -20.14 -7.86 -5.28
C ALA A 322 -21.40 -8.61 -5.72
N GLU A 323 -21.93 -8.32 -6.91
CA GLU A 323 -23.06 -9.08 -7.49
C GLU A 323 -22.68 -10.52 -7.84
N ALA A 324 -21.47 -10.72 -8.38
CA ALA A 324 -20.95 -12.05 -8.67
C ALA A 324 -20.74 -12.85 -7.38
N GLU A 325 -20.08 -12.27 -6.38
CA GLU A 325 -19.89 -12.90 -5.06
C GLU A 325 -21.23 -13.25 -4.40
N LEU A 326 -22.22 -12.35 -4.45
CA LEU A 326 -23.55 -12.62 -3.92
C LEU A 326 -24.25 -13.78 -4.64
N ALA A 327 -24.05 -13.90 -5.95
CA ALA A 327 -24.64 -14.97 -6.77
C ALA A 327 -23.99 -16.33 -6.50
N GLU A 328 -22.71 -16.38 -6.10
CA GLU A 328 -22.01 -17.62 -5.74
C GLU A 328 -22.50 -18.26 -4.44
N PHE A 329 -23.15 -17.50 -3.55
CA PHE A 329 -23.72 -18.09 -2.33
C PHE A 329 -24.84 -19.05 -2.67
N ILE A 330 -24.65 -20.30 -2.24
CA ILE A 330 -25.67 -21.35 -2.31
C ILE A 330 -26.83 -20.96 -1.40
N GLY A 331 -28.05 -21.07 -1.90
CA GLY A 331 -29.25 -20.69 -1.16
C GLY A 331 -29.35 -19.20 -0.84
N LEU A 332 -29.88 -18.88 0.35
CA LEU A 332 -30.02 -17.51 0.86
C LEU A 332 -30.85 -16.56 -0.02
N GLU A 333 -31.83 -17.07 -0.77
CA GLU A 333 -32.64 -16.25 -1.69
C GLU A 333 -33.31 -15.05 -1.00
N GLU A 334 -33.75 -15.22 0.24
CA GLU A 334 -34.31 -14.11 1.03
C GLU A 334 -33.27 -13.02 1.33
N VAL A 335 -32.06 -13.41 1.71
CA VAL A 335 -30.95 -12.47 1.96
C VAL A 335 -30.55 -11.76 0.68
N LYS A 336 -30.40 -12.50 -0.44
CA LYS A 336 -30.09 -11.93 -1.76
C LYS A 336 -31.14 -10.89 -2.17
N TYR A 337 -32.42 -11.20 -1.98
CA TYR A 337 -33.52 -10.29 -2.25
C TYR A 337 -33.46 -9.02 -1.36
N GLN A 338 -33.20 -9.19 -0.06
CA GLN A 338 -33.07 -8.06 0.87
C GLN A 338 -31.88 -7.16 0.53
N VAL A 339 -30.71 -7.74 0.20
CA VAL A 339 -29.53 -7.00 -0.26
C VAL A 339 -29.81 -6.24 -1.57
N ALA A 340 -30.49 -6.87 -2.54
CA ALA A 340 -30.88 -6.22 -3.79
C ALA A 340 -31.83 -5.01 -3.55
N ARG A 341 -32.74 -5.12 -2.57
CA ARG A 341 -33.59 -3.98 -2.16
C ARG A 341 -32.79 -2.86 -1.50
N LEU A 342 -31.82 -3.19 -0.65
CA LEU A 342 -30.92 -2.21 -0.05
C LEU A 342 -30.14 -1.45 -1.13
N LYS A 343 -29.53 -2.19 -2.06
CA LYS A 343 -28.83 -1.63 -3.24
C LYS A 343 -29.73 -0.66 -3.99
N SER A 344 -30.95 -1.09 -4.33
CA SER A 344 -31.92 -0.28 -5.08
C SER A 344 -32.32 0.99 -4.32
N SER A 345 -32.53 0.89 -3.01
CA SER A 345 -32.88 2.05 -2.16
C SER A 345 -31.76 3.08 -2.13
N VAL A 346 -30.50 2.64 -1.95
CA VAL A 346 -29.34 3.54 -1.92
C VAL A 346 -29.08 4.17 -3.28
N ALA A 347 -29.11 3.38 -4.36
CA ALA A 347 -28.92 3.87 -5.72
C ALA A 347 -29.94 4.96 -6.10
N MET A 348 -31.22 4.75 -5.76
CA MET A 348 -32.27 5.76 -6.01
C MET A 348 -32.13 6.98 -5.11
N SER A 349 -31.66 6.81 -3.87
CA SER A 349 -31.37 7.90 -2.94
C SER A 349 -30.31 8.84 -3.51
N ILE A 350 -29.17 8.29 -3.95
CA ILE A 350 -28.06 9.03 -4.56
C ILE A 350 -28.54 9.77 -5.82
N ARG A 351 -29.24 9.08 -6.73
CA ARG A 351 -29.76 9.68 -7.96
C ARG A 351 -30.76 10.82 -7.72
N ARG A 352 -31.53 10.78 -6.62
CA ARG A 352 -32.43 11.87 -6.22
C ARG A 352 -31.63 13.06 -5.68
N GLN A 353 -30.62 12.79 -4.86
CA GLN A 353 -29.73 13.81 -4.30
C GLN A 353 -28.94 14.56 -5.39
N GLU A 354 -28.38 13.83 -6.37
CA GLU A 354 -27.71 14.41 -7.55
C GLU A 354 -28.61 15.35 -8.36
N ARG A 355 -29.93 15.16 -8.29
CA ARG A 355 -30.94 16.00 -8.95
C ARG A 355 -31.49 17.10 -8.06
N GLY A 356 -30.92 17.30 -6.87
CA GLY A 356 -31.38 18.29 -5.89
C GLY A 356 -32.76 18.00 -5.29
N LEU A 357 -33.28 16.77 -5.41
CA LEU A 357 -34.56 16.39 -4.82
C LEU A 357 -34.39 16.13 -3.33
N ALA A 358 -35.42 16.46 -2.55
CA ALA A 358 -35.45 16.09 -1.14
C ALA A 358 -35.38 14.55 -0.99
N VAL A 359 -34.41 14.13 -0.19
CA VAL A 359 -34.18 12.75 0.22
C VAL A 359 -34.24 12.74 1.74
N ALA A 360 -35.08 11.86 2.31
CA ALA A 360 -35.06 11.65 3.76
C ALA A 360 -33.69 11.08 4.15
N GLN A 361 -32.99 11.74 5.08
CA GLN A 361 -31.76 11.23 5.68
C GLN A 361 -32.12 9.95 6.45
N ARG A 362 -31.84 8.79 5.85
CA ARG A 362 -32.13 7.48 6.43
C ARG A 362 -30.84 6.89 6.96
N THR A 363 -30.92 6.25 8.13
CA THR A 363 -29.82 5.44 8.63
C THR A 363 -29.59 4.24 7.71
N ASN A 364 -28.31 3.90 7.50
CA ASN A 364 -27.90 2.75 6.70
C ASN A 364 -27.31 1.61 7.55
N HIS A 365 -27.34 1.73 8.88
CA HIS A 365 -26.97 0.66 9.80
C HIS A 365 -27.92 -0.53 9.67
N LEU A 366 -27.38 -1.75 9.85
CA LEU A 366 -28.09 -3.00 9.59
C LEU A 366 -28.02 -3.94 10.80
N VAL A 367 -29.06 -4.75 10.95
CA VAL A 367 -29.10 -5.89 11.89
C VAL A 367 -29.01 -7.17 11.08
N PHE A 368 -28.04 -8.03 11.36
CA PHE A 368 -27.89 -9.34 10.73
C PHE A 368 -28.30 -10.42 11.73
N ALA A 369 -29.54 -10.88 11.62
CA ALA A 369 -30.13 -11.81 12.56
C ALA A 369 -30.13 -13.24 12.03
N GLY A 370 -29.47 -14.17 12.72
CA GLY A 370 -29.55 -15.59 12.38
C GLY A 370 -28.49 -16.46 13.05
N PRO A 371 -28.60 -17.80 12.92
CA PRO A 371 -27.67 -18.76 13.51
C PRO A 371 -26.22 -18.60 13.03
N PRO A 372 -25.22 -19.12 13.76
CA PRO A 372 -23.83 -19.16 13.31
C PRO A 372 -23.69 -19.99 12.03
N GLY A 373 -22.73 -19.58 11.20
CA GLY A 373 -22.42 -20.26 9.93
C GLY A 373 -23.45 -20.09 8.81
N THR A 374 -24.31 -19.07 8.89
CA THR A 374 -25.27 -18.70 7.81
C THR A 374 -24.74 -17.61 6.86
N GLY A 375 -23.45 -17.28 6.92
CA GLY A 375 -22.82 -16.34 5.98
C GLY A 375 -22.89 -14.85 6.35
N LYS A 376 -23.33 -14.48 7.56
CA LYS A 376 -23.45 -13.07 8.02
C LYS A 376 -22.22 -12.21 7.74
N THR A 377 -21.05 -12.66 8.20
CA THR A 377 -19.78 -11.94 8.04
C THR A 377 -19.40 -11.78 6.57
N THR A 378 -19.61 -12.82 5.76
CA THR A 378 -19.28 -12.79 4.34
C THR A 378 -20.21 -11.86 3.57
N ILE A 379 -21.52 -11.89 3.87
CA ILE A 379 -22.49 -10.95 3.29
C ILE A 379 -22.22 -9.50 3.74
N ALA A 380 -21.65 -9.27 4.92
CA ALA A 380 -21.26 -7.92 5.35
C ALA A 380 -20.19 -7.33 4.42
N ARG A 381 -19.23 -8.14 3.95
CA ARG A 381 -18.22 -7.71 2.96
C ARG A 381 -18.84 -7.40 1.61
N VAL A 382 -19.78 -8.22 1.14
CA VAL A 382 -20.54 -7.95 -0.08
C VAL A 382 -21.31 -6.62 0.03
N VAL A 383 -21.98 -6.39 1.15
CA VAL A 383 -22.70 -5.12 1.39
C VAL A 383 -21.74 -3.93 1.41
N ALA A 384 -20.55 -4.06 2.01
CA ALA A 384 -19.52 -3.02 2.01
C ALA A 384 -19.07 -2.68 0.58
N LYS A 385 -18.79 -3.69 -0.26
CA LYS A 385 -18.47 -3.50 -1.69
C LYS A 385 -19.61 -2.81 -2.44
N ILE A 386 -20.87 -3.21 -2.21
CA ILE A 386 -22.03 -2.57 -2.82
C ILE A 386 -22.12 -1.09 -2.40
N TYR A 387 -21.95 -0.77 -1.12
CA TYR A 387 -22.03 0.60 -0.62
C TYR A 387 -20.87 1.47 -1.13
N CYS A 388 -19.65 0.93 -1.19
CA CYS A 388 -18.50 1.59 -1.80
C CYS A 388 -18.72 1.84 -3.29
N GLY A 389 -19.17 0.80 -4.02
CA GLY A 389 -19.45 0.86 -5.45
C GLY A 389 -20.62 1.78 -5.83
N LEU A 390 -21.60 1.96 -4.94
CA LEU A 390 -22.64 3.00 -5.11
C LEU A 390 -22.14 4.40 -4.74
N GLY A 391 -20.99 4.52 -4.07
CA GLY A 391 -20.43 5.78 -3.59
C GLY A 391 -21.02 6.28 -2.27
N LEU A 392 -21.70 5.41 -1.51
CA LEU A 392 -22.15 5.71 -0.14
C LEU A 392 -20.97 5.69 0.84
N LEU A 393 -20.03 4.76 0.67
CA LEU A 393 -18.81 4.64 1.45
C LEU A 393 -17.58 4.90 0.55
N LYS A 394 -16.44 5.32 1.13
CA LYS A 394 -15.21 5.52 0.35
C LYS A 394 -14.38 4.24 0.24
N LYS A 395 -14.54 3.30 1.18
CA LYS A 395 -13.78 2.04 1.28
C LYS A 395 -14.76 0.86 1.36
N GLU A 396 -14.40 -0.26 0.73
CA GLU A 396 -15.11 -1.54 0.87
C GLU A 396 -14.69 -2.36 2.11
N THR A 397 -13.88 -1.76 3.00
CA THR A 397 -13.33 -2.42 4.18
C THR A 397 -14.40 -2.71 5.24
N VAL A 398 -14.35 -3.91 5.81
CA VAL A 398 -15.14 -4.31 6.97
C VAL A 398 -14.21 -4.55 8.15
N ARG A 399 -14.38 -3.76 9.21
CA ARG A 399 -13.71 -3.95 10.49
C ARG A 399 -14.60 -4.82 11.38
N GLU A 400 -14.22 -6.09 11.52
CA GLU A 400 -14.89 -7.02 12.44
C GLU A 400 -14.39 -6.79 13.86
N VAL A 401 -15.33 -6.75 14.81
CA VAL A 401 -15.04 -6.51 16.23
C VAL A 401 -15.92 -7.38 17.12
N HIS A 402 -15.34 -7.77 18.25
CA HIS A 402 -16.01 -8.48 19.32
C HIS A 402 -16.03 -7.64 20.60
N ARG A 403 -16.81 -8.09 21.58
CA ARG A 403 -16.91 -7.43 22.91
C ARG A 403 -15.55 -7.12 23.54
N ALA A 404 -14.60 -8.05 23.44
CA ALA A 404 -13.28 -7.90 24.06
C ALA A 404 -12.46 -6.75 23.48
N ASP A 405 -12.74 -6.35 22.22
CA ASP A 405 -12.02 -5.28 21.54
C ASP A 405 -12.51 -3.90 22.02
N LEU A 406 -13.79 -3.79 22.37
CA LEU A 406 -14.45 -2.53 22.75
C LEU A 406 -14.28 -2.19 24.24
N ILE A 407 -14.19 -3.19 25.12
CA ILE A 407 -14.22 -2.99 26.57
C ILE A 407 -12.80 -2.88 27.13
N GLY A 408 -12.49 -1.74 27.77
CA GLY A 408 -11.26 -1.51 28.53
C GLY A 408 -11.28 -2.14 29.92
N GLN A 409 -10.11 -2.24 30.56
CA GLN A 409 -9.98 -2.77 31.92
C GLN A 409 -10.09 -1.66 33.00
N HIS A 410 -9.89 -0.40 32.61
CA HIS A 410 -9.89 0.76 33.50
C HIS A 410 -10.95 1.81 33.11
N ILE A 411 -11.27 2.72 34.04
CA ILE A 411 -12.23 3.82 33.83
C ILE A 411 -11.72 4.73 32.71
N GLY A 412 -12.59 5.07 31.74
CA GLY A 412 -12.26 5.92 30.58
C GLY A 412 -11.63 5.17 29.40
N GLU A 413 -11.04 4.00 29.63
CA GLU A 413 -10.36 3.21 28.58
C GLU A 413 -11.34 2.68 27.52
N THR A 414 -12.56 2.30 27.93
CA THR A 414 -13.60 1.78 27.03
C THR A 414 -14.05 2.80 25.99
N GLU A 415 -14.20 4.07 26.38
CA GLU A 415 -14.58 5.14 25.44
C GLU A 415 -13.47 5.38 24.41
N ALA A 416 -12.22 5.50 24.86
CA ALA A 416 -11.06 5.66 23.98
C ALA A 416 -10.89 4.49 23.01
N LYS A 417 -10.97 3.25 23.49
CA LYS A 417 -10.92 2.04 22.65
C LYS A 417 -12.05 1.97 21.64
N THR A 418 -13.27 2.26 22.07
CA THR A 418 -14.44 2.25 21.18
C THR A 418 -14.30 3.30 20.09
N ASN A 419 -13.84 4.52 20.42
CA ASN A 419 -13.58 5.56 19.43
C ASN A 419 -12.47 5.16 18.46
N ALA A 420 -11.32 4.68 18.94
CA ALA A 420 -10.22 4.24 18.07
C ALA A 420 -10.65 3.13 17.09
N ILE A 421 -11.47 2.18 17.56
CA ILE A 421 -12.06 1.14 16.71
C ILE A 421 -12.99 1.74 15.65
N ILE A 422 -13.87 2.66 16.05
CA ILE A 422 -14.80 3.32 15.12
C ILE A 422 -14.01 4.15 14.10
N ASP A 423 -12.96 4.85 14.52
CA ASP A 423 -12.09 5.65 13.65
C ASP A 423 -11.40 4.77 12.60
N SER A 424 -10.93 3.59 13.01
CA SER A 424 -10.37 2.58 12.08
C SER A 424 -11.39 2.06 11.06
N ALA A 425 -12.69 2.15 11.36
CA ALA A 425 -13.79 1.72 10.50
C ALA A 425 -14.44 2.85 9.69
N LEU A 426 -14.00 4.11 9.87
CA LEU A 426 -14.54 5.24 9.14
C LEU A 426 -14.35 5.10 7.63
N ASP A 427 -15.32 5.64 6.91
CA ASP A 427 -15.49 5.52 5.46
C ASP A 427 -15.74 4.09 4.96
N GLY A 428 -16.01 3.15 5.87
CA GLY A 428 -16.29 1.74 5.63
C GLY A 428 -17.39 1.16 6.54
N VAL A 429 -17.27 -0.12 6.88
CA VAL A 429 -18.25 -0.85 7.71
C VAL A 429 -17.62 -1.33 9.01
N LEU A 430 -18.28 -1.07 10.14
CA LEU A 430 -17.99 -1.69 11.44
C LEU A 430 -18.96 -2.86 11.66
N PHE A 431 -18.43 -4.08 11.78
CA PHE A 431 -19.21 -5.29 12.00
C PHE A 431 -19.03 -5.80 13.44
N LEU A 432 -20.06 -5.67 14.26
CA LEU A 432 -20.09 -6.17 15.63
C LEU A 432 -20.74 -7.55 15.68
N ASP A 433 -19.91 -8.60 15.80
CA ASP A 433 -20.44 -9.94 16.01
C ASP A 433 -20.82 -10.16 17.47
N GLU A 434 -21.94 -10.83 17.69
CA GLU A 434 -22.54 -11.06 19.01
C GLU A 434 -22.70 -9.78 19.84
N ALA A 435 -23.20 -8.69 19.21
CA ALA A 435 -23.32 -7.38 19.84
C ALA A 435 -24.10 -7.39 21.18
N TYR A 436 -25.02 -8.35 21.35
CA TYR A 436 -25.77 -8.57 22.60
C TYR A 436 -24.87 -8.87 23.81
N ALA A 437 -23.65 -9.37 23.59
CA ALA A 437 -22.69 -9.63 24.66
C ALA A 437 -22.27 -8.34 25.40
N LEU A 438 -22.42 -7.17 24.78
CA LEU A 438 -22.16 -5.88 25.42
C LEU A 438 -23.11 -5.58 26.59
N VAL A 439 -24.29 -6.21 26.62
CA VAL A 439 -25.36 -5.96 27.61
C VAL A 439 -25.44 -7.06 28.69
N SER A 440 -24.54 -8.05 28.68
CA SER A 440 -24.60 -9.23 29.57
C SER A 440 -24.83 -8.88 31.05
N THR A 441 -25.62 -9.67 31.79
CA THR A 441 -26.13 -9.34 33.13
C THR A 441 -25.14 -9.72 34.25
N GLY A 442 -24.40 -8.75 34.80
CA GLY A 442 -23.52 -8.92 35.96
C GLY A 442 -23.05 -7.60 36.60
N ALA A 443 -22.45 -7.64 37.79
CA ALA A 443 -22.05 -6.43 38.54
C ALA A 443 -20.87 -5.62 37.92
N LYS A 444 -20.45 -5.91 36.68
CA LYS A 444 -19.37 -5.22 35.91
C LYS A 444 -19.91 -4.52 34.64
N ASN A 445 -21.19 -4.15 34.62
CA ASN A 445 -21.91 -3.74 33.40
C ASN A 445 -21.71 -2.29 32.94
N ASP A 446 -21.08 -1.44 33.73
CA ASP A 446 -20.98 -0.01 33.40
C ASP A 446 -20.15 0.23 32.13
N PHE A 447 -19.11 -0.56 31.90
CA PHE A 447 -18.24 -0.40 30.73
C PHE A 447 -18.93 -0.75 29.40
N GLY A 448 -19.82 -1.75 29.40
CA GLY A 448 -20.56 -2.14 28.19
C GLY A 448 -21.55 -1.06 27.75
N LEU A 449 -22.21 -0.41 28.71
CA LEU A 449 -23.10 0.71 28.44
C LEU A 449 -22.34 1.92 27.88
N VAL A 450 -21.14 2.23 28.41
CA VAL A 450 -20.28 3.29 27.87
C VAL A 450 -19.92 3.04 26.41
N ALA A 451 -19.58 1.79 26.04
CA ALA A 451 -19.31 1.43 24.65
C ALA A 451 -20.54 1.63 23.74
N ILE A 452 -21.74 1.27 24.22
CA ILE A 452 -23.00 1.46 23.49
C ILE A 452 -23.30 2.95 23.30
N ASP A 453 -23.16 3.76 24.34
CA ASP A 453 -23.42 5.20 24.27
C ASP A 453 -22.44 5.90 23.31
N THR A 454 -21.16 5.50 23.36
CA THR A 454 -20.13 5.97 22.42
C THR A 454 -20.49 5.57 20.99
N LEU A 455 -20.87 4.32 20.76
CA LEU A 455 -21.29 3.82 19.45
C LEU A 455 -22.50 4.60 18.92
N LEU A 456 -23.53 4.85 19.74
CA LEU A 456 -24.72 5.61 19.37
C LEU A 456 -24.39 7.04 18.95
N ALA A 457 -23.49 7.70 19.67
CA ALA A 457 -23.04 9.06 19.34
C ALA A 457 -22.32 9.10 17.98
N ARG A 458 -21.39 8.17 17.75
CA ARG A 458 -20.64 8.08 16.47
C ARG A 458 -21.53 7.66 15.30
N MET A 459 -22.51 6.76 15.53
CA MET A 459 -23.51 6.41 14.51
C MET A 459 -24.34 7.63 14.04
N GLU A 460 -24.54 8.64 14.89
CA GLU A 460 -25.20 9.89 14.48
C GLU A 460 -24.24 10.85 13.79
N ASN A 461 -23.09 11.11 14.42
CA ASN A 461 -22.14 12.13 13.96
C ASN A 461 -21.48 11.76 12.64
N ASP A 462 -21.25 10.46 12.39
CA ASP A 462 -20.53 9.95 11.24
C ASP A 462 -21.43 9.16 10.28
N ARG A 463 -22.75 9.38 10.32
CA ARG A 463 -23.75 8.59 9.57
C ARG A 463 -23.57 8.52 8.05
N ASP A 464 -22.88 9.52 7.48
CA ASP A 464 -22.56 9.59 6.04
C ASP A 464 -21.24 8.89 5.69
N ARG A 465 -20.45 8.51 6.71
CA ARG A 465 -19.12 7.89 6.57
C ARG A 465 -19.03 6.50 7.18
N LEU A 466 -19.95 6.13 8.07
CA LEU A 466 -19.89 4.89 8.82
C LEU A 466 -21.18 4.11 8.68
N VAL A 467 -21.07 2.85 8.28
CA VAL A 467 -22.16 1.87 8.41
C VAL A 467 -21.79 0.89 9.52
N VAL A 468 -22.77 0.62 10.39
CA VAL A 468 -22.60 -0.30 11.51
C VAL A 468 -23.53 -1.48 11.27
N ILE A 469 -22.98 -2.68 11.34
CA ILE A 469 -23.73 -3.93 11.21
C ILE A 469 -23.58 -4.67 12.53
N VAL A 470 -24.70 -4.93 13.21
CA VAL A 470 -24.74 -5.77 14.42
C VAL A 470 -25.23 -7.15 14.04
N ALA A 471 -24.55 -8.20 14.52
CA ALA A 471 -24.89 -9.58 14.20
C ALA A 471 -25.12 -10.43 15.46
N GLY A 472 -25.96 -11.46 15.31
CA GLY A 472 -26.30 -12.37 16.41
C GLY A 472 -27.60 -13.14 16.14
N TYR A 473 -28.07 -13.86 17.15
CA TYR A 473 -29.39 -14.50 17.09
C TYR A 473 -30.51 -13.47 17.24
N ARG A 474 -31.65 -13.71 16.58
CA ARG A 474 -32.76 -12.76 16.53
C ARG A 474 -33.24 -12.33 17.92
N ALA A 475 -33.53 -13.29 18.80
CA ALA A 475 -34.02 -13.01 20.15
C ALA A 475 -32.98 -12.28 21.04
N ASP A 476 -31.69 -12.49 20.78
CA ASP A 476 -30.61 -11.84 21.53
C ASP A 476 -30.42 -10.40 21.06
N LEU A 477 -30.49 -10.18 19.75
CA LEU A 477 -30.45 -8.86 19.13
C LEU A 477 -31.70 -8.03 19.48
N ASP A 478 -32.89 -8.62 19.50
CA ASP A 478 -34.11 -7.91 19.92
C ASP A 478 -33.97 -7.41 21.36
N ARG A 479 -33.46 -8.24 22.28
CA ARG A 479 -33.14 -7.84 23.67
C ARG A 479 -32.07 -6.74 23.73
N PHE A 480 -31.03 -6.82 22.91
CA PHE A 480 -30.00 -5.79 22.82
C PHE A 480 -30.59 -4.44 22.36
N LEU A 481 -31.40 -4.45 21.30
CA LEU A 481 -32.04 -3.24 20.77
C LEU A 481 -33.04 -2.64 21.76
N ASP A 482 -33.74 -3.46 22.55
CA ASP A 482 -34.66 -3.03 23.61
C ASP A 482 -33.98 -2.35 24.80
N THR A 483 -32.65 -2.41 24.89
CA THR A 483 -31.89 -1.81 26.00
C THR A 483 -31.87 -0.29 25.93
N ASN A 484 -31.95 0.29 24.73
CA ASN A 484 -31.92 1.74 24.52
C ASN A 484 -32.73 2.11 23.27
N GLU A 485 -33.68 3.04 23.41
CA GLU A 485 -34.52 3.52 22.29
C GLU A 485 -33.69 4.05 21.11
N GLY A 486 -32.51 4.63 21.39
CA GLY A 486 -31.55 5.11 20.39
C GLY A 486 -30.95 4.02 19.52
N LEU A 487 -30.89 2.77 19.99
CA LEU A 487 -30.49 1.61 19.17
C LEU A 487 -31.61 1.25 18.20
N ARG A 488 -32.85 1.11 18.68
CA ARG A 488 -34.01 0.84 17.80
C ARG A 488 -34.21 1.91 16.73
N SER A 489 -33.99 3.18 17.07
CA SER A 489 -34.16 4.28 16.11
C SER A 489 -33.11 4.29 15.00
N ARG A 490 -31.89 3.81 15.28
CA ARG A 490 -30.78 3.78 14.31
C ARG A 490 -30.74 2.50 13.49
N PHE A 491 -31.07 1.37 14.10
CA PHE A 491 -31.15 0.05 13.45
C PHE A 491 -32.56 -0.23 12.91
N THR A 492 -32.96 0.51 11.88
CA THR A 492 -34.31 0.40 11.28
C THR A 492 -34.46 -0.74 10.26
N ARG A 493 -33.35 -1.39 9.88
CA ARG A 493 -33.31 -2.42 8.85
C ARG A 493 -32.67 -3.69 9.41
N SER A 494 -33.31 -4.82 9.13
CA SER A 494 -32.83 -6.15 9.49
C SER A 494 -32.72 -7.02 8.25
N ILE A 495 -31.66 -7.82 8.19
CA ILE A 495 -31.50 -8.93 7.27
C ILE A 495 -31.58 -10.22 8.08
N ASP A 496 -32.52 -11.07 7.71
CA ASP A 496 -32.75 -12.35 8.38
C ASP A 496 -32.02 -13.46 7.63
N PHE A 497 -31.16 -14.17 8.34
CA PHE A 497 -30.34 -15.27 7.83
C PHE A 497 -30.91 -16.60 8.33
N PRO A 498 -31.77 -17.27 7.56
CA PRO A 498 -32.29 -18.57 7.94
C PRO A 498 -31.18 -19.63 7.95
N SER A 499 -31.41 -20.71 8.67
CA SER A 499 -30.57 -21.92 8.56
C SER A 499 -30.72 -22.52 7.17
N TYR A 500 -29.65 -23.10 6.66
CA TYR A 500 -29.69 -23.78 5.38
C TYR A 500 -30.54 -25.05 5.45
N SER A 501 -31.10 -25.42 4.32
CA SER A 501 -31.71 -26.73 4.09
C SER A 501 -30.64 -27.80 3.90
N ALA A 502 -30.99 -29.07 4.11
CA ALA A 502 -30.08 -30.18 3.92
C ALA A 502 -29.48 -30.22 2.49
N PRO A 503 -30.27 -30.05 1.40
CA PRO A 503 -29.70 -30.01 0.05
C PRO A 503 -28.70 -28.87 -0.16
N GLU A 504 -28.96 -27.67 0.40
CA GLU A 504 -28.03 -26.53 0.30
C GLU A 504 -26.71 -26.80 1.04
N LEU A 505 -26.75 -27.52 2.17
CA LEU A 505 -25.56 -27.90 2.91
C LEU A 505 -24.74 -28.98 2.18
N VAL A 506 -25.41 -29.94 1.52
CA VAL A 506 -24.74 -30.93 0.66
C VAL A 506 -24.07 -30.22 -0.52
N GLU A 507 -24.79 -29.34 -1.22
CA GLU A 507 -24.21 -28.56 -2.33
C GLU A 507 -23.00 -27.73 -1.87
N MET A 508 -23.07 -27.16 -0.66
CA MET A 508 -21.96 -26.43 -0.06
C MET A 508 -20.75 -27.33 0.19
N ALA A 509 -20.97 -28.55 0.71
CA ALA A 509 -19.91 -29.53 0.91
C ALA A 509 -19.25 -29.89 -0.43
N THR A 510 -20.05 -30.20 -1.45
CA THR A 510 -19.57 -30.55 -2.79
C THR A 510 -18.72 -29.42 -3.39
N ARG A 511 -19.19 -28.17 -3.34
CA ARG A 511 -18.42 -27.01 -3.85
C ARG A 511 -17.12 -26.78 -3.09
N MET A 512 -17.09 -27.01 -1.78
CA MET A 512 -15.86 -26.88 -0.98
C MET A 512 -14.85 -27.96 -1.34
N ALA A 513 -15.30 -29.20 -1.53
CA ALA A 513 -14.45 -30.32 -1.95
C ALA A 513 -13.91 -30.11 -3.38
N GLU A 514 -14.76 -29.71 -4.33
CA GLU A 514 -14.36 -29.45 -5.73
C GLU A 514 -13.23 -28.41 -5.83
N LYS A 515 -13.26 -27.36 -4.99
CA LYS A 515 -12.21 -26.33 -4.95
C LYS A 515 -10.85 -26.85 -4.44
N ARG A 516 -10.82 -28.03 -3.85
CA ARG A 516 -9.63 -28.70 -3.29
C ARG A 516 -9.35 -30.03 -3.98
N ASP A 517 -9.78 -30.15 -5.24
CA ASP A 517 -9.62 -31.35 -6.05
C ASP A 517 -10.11 -32.62 -5.32
N SER A 518 -11.22 -32.52 -4.59
CA SER A 518 -11.84 -33.63 -3.88
C SER A 518 -13.29 -33.82 -4.32
N LEU A 519 -13.74 -35.06 -4.40
CA LEU A 519 -15.06 -35.42 -4.93
C LEU A 519 -15.77 -36.39 -4.00
N PHE A 520 -16.98 -36.04 -3.58
CA PHE A 520 -17.83 -36.96 -2.81
C PHE A 520 -18.48 -37.99 -3.74
N GLU A 521 -18.46 -39.26 -3.33
CA GLU A 521 -19.25 -40.28 -3.99
C GLU A 521 -20.76 -40.06 -3.78
N THR A 522 -21.59 -40.66 -4.63
CA THR A 522 -23.05 -40.59 -4.50
C THR A 522 -23.53 -41.04 -3.11
N ALA A 523 -22.98 -42.14 -2.59
CA ALA A 523 -23.34 -42.63 -1.26
C ALA A 523 -22.95 -41.66 -0.13
N ALA A 524 -21.85 -40.92 -0.29
CA ALA A 524 -21.44 -39.89 0.66
C ALA A 524 -22.40 -38.69 0.64
N HIS A 525 -22.90 -38.30 -0.53
CA HIS A 525 -23.93 -37.28 -0.66
C HIS A 525 -25.23 -37.69 0.07
N ASP A 526 -25.69 -38.92 -0.14
CA ASP A 526 -26.90 -39.45 0.51
C ASP A 526 -26.76 -39.47 2.04
N GLU A 527 -25.58 -39.86 2.56
CA GLU A 527 -25.30 -39.86 3.99
C GLU A 527 -25.25 -38.45 4.59
N MET A 528 -24.62 -37.50 3.89
CA MET A 528 -24.63 -36.09 4.30
C MET A 528 -26.05 -35.51 4.32
N GLU A 529 -26.87 -35.81 3.31
CA GLU A 529 -28.25 -35.31 3.26
C GLU A 529 -29.07 -35.84 4.45
N ALA A 530 -28.98 -37.14 4.74
CA ALA A 530 -29.65 -37.76 5.88
C ALA A 530 -29.18 -37.16 7.22
N LEU A 531 -27.87 -36.95 7.36
CA LEU A 531 -27.27 -36.31 8.54
C LEU A 531 -27.81 -34.88 8.74
N PHE A 532 -27.76 -34.04 7.71
CA PHE A 532 -28.22 -32.66 7.81
C PHE A 532 -29.72 -32.57 8.03
N ALA A 533 -30.51 -33.45 7.42
CA ALA A 533 -31.96 -33.55 7.67
C ALA A 533 -32.26 -33.90 9.13
N HIS A 534 -31.50 -34.84 9.71
CA HIS A 534 -31.61 -35.20 11.13
C HIS A 534 -31.27 -34.03 12.05
N LEU A 535 -30.19 -33.29 11.76
CA LEU A 535 -29.79 -32.11 12.54
C LEU A 535 -30.78 -30.95 12.43
N ALA A 536 -31.42 -30.80 11.27
CA ALA A 536 -32.46 -29.80 11.06
C ALA A 536 -33.76 -30.10 11.82
N ALA A 537 -34.10 -31.39 11.97
CA ALA A 537 -35.31 -31.85 12.65
C ALA A 537 -35.15 -32.00 14.18
N SER A 538 -33.93 -32.26 14.67
CA SER A 538 -33.65 -32.42 16.09
C SER A 538 -33.39 -31.09 16.79
N SER A 539 -33.65 -31.03 18.10
CA SER A 539 -33.40 -29.86 18.93
C SER A 539 -32.75 -30.25 20.24
N THR A 540 -31.72 -29.50 20.63
CA THR A 540 -30.92 -29.71 21.84
C THR A 540 -30.88 -28.39 22.62
N PRO A 541 -30.94 -28.41 23.97
CA PRO A 541 -30.68 -27.22 24.77
C PRO A 541 -29.24 -26.74 24.57
N ASP A 542 -29.05 -25.45 24.29
CA ASP A 542 -27.73 -24.85 24.24
C ASP A 542 -27.12 -24.68 25.65
N ALA A 543 -25.91 -24.11 25.73
CA ALA A 543 -25.21 -23.84 27.00
C ALA A 543 -25.98 -22.92 27.97
N THR A 544 -26.98 -22.18 27.48
CA THR A 544 -27.85 -21.31 28.28
C THR A 544 -29.18 -21.98 28.67
N GLY A 545 -29.37 -23.24 28.28
CA GLY A 545 -30.61 -23.99 28.49
C GLY A 545 -31.72 -23.68 27.48
N THR A 546 -31.43 -22.91 26.42
CA THR A 546 -32.41 -22.55 25.39
C THR A 546 -32.45 -23.66 24.34
N ALA A 547 -33.62 -24.27 24.11
CA ALA A 547 -33.79 -25.26 23.05
C ALA A 547 -33.56 -24.63 21.67
N ARG A 548 -32.55 -25.12 20.95
CA ARG A 548 -32.21 -24.68 19.59
C ARG A 548 -32.13 -25.89 18.67
N ARG A 549 -32.32 -25.71 17.36
CA ARG A 549 -32.12 -26.81 16.41
C ARG A 549 -30.68 -27.29 16.48
N SER A 550 -30.46 -28.60 16.41
CA SER A 550 -29.11 -29.17 16.48
C SER A 550 -28.22 -28.62 15.37
N LEU A 551 -28.77 -28.35 14.18
CA LEU A 551 -28.07 -27.70 13.08
C LEU A 551 -27.59 -26.27 13.41
N ASP A 552 -28.38 -25.51 14.16
CA ASP A 552 -28.04 -24.13 14.57
C ASP A 552 -26.94 -24.12 15.63
N ILE A 553 -26.86 -25.17 16.45
CA ILE A 553 -25.77 -25.40 17.42
C ILE A 553 -24.51 -25.86 16.70
N ALA A 554 -24.64 -26.76 15.73
CA ALA A 554 -23.52 -27.25 14.92
C ALA A 554 -22.86 -26.12 14.11
N GLY A 555 -23.64 -25.12 13.73
CA GLY A 555 -23.15 -23.93 13.05
C GLY A 555 -23.18 -24.03 11.54
N ASN A 556 -24.21 -24.68 10.97
CA ASN A 556 -24.53 -24.64 9.53
C ASN A 556 -23.28 -24.81 8.62
N GLY A 557 -22.93 -23.82 7.80
CA GLY A 557 -21.78 -23.90 6.89
C GLY A 557 -20.43 -24.06 7.59
N ARG A 558 -20.30 -23.64 8.87
CA ARG A 558 -19.10 -23.94 9.68
C ARG A 558 -19.00 -25.45 9.96
N PHE A 559 -20.13 -26.10 10.24
CA PHE A 559 -20.17 -27.56 10.40
C PHE A 559 -19.80 -28.27 9.11
N VAL A 560 -20.36 -27.82 7.98
CA VAL A 560 -20.02 -28.37 6.65
C VAL A 560 -18.53 -28.28 6.38
N ARG A 561 -17.92 -27.11 6.57
CA ARG A 561 -16.47 -26.93 6.38
C ARG A 561 -15.65 -27.94 7.20
N ASN A 562 -15.95 -28.05 8.50
CA ASN A 562 -15.27 -28.99 9.38
C ASN A 562 -15.50 -30.45 8.96
N LEU A 563 -16.70 -30.77 8.45
CA LEU A 563 -17.02 -32.10 7.96
C LEU A 563 -16.19 -32.43 6.71
N VAL A 564 -16.08 -31.51 5.74
CA VAL A 564 -15.29 -31.75 4.53
C VAL A 564 -13.81 -31.91 4.87
N GLU A 565 -13.23 -30.98 5.65
CA GLU A 565 -11.82 -31.05 6.08
C GLU A 565 -11.53 -32.37 6.79
N ARG A 566 -12.42 -32.81 7.69
CA ARG A 566 -12.24 -34.08 8.40
C ARG A 566 -12.46 -35.31 7.50
N SER A 567 -13.36 -35.23 6.53
CA SER A 567 -13.57 -36.33 5.58
C SER A 567 -12.37 -36.51 4.64
N GLU A 568 -11.68 -35.41 4.30
CA GLU A 568 -10.40 -35.45 3.58
C GLU A 568 -9.31 -36.13 4.42
N GLU A 569 -9.20 -35.81 5.72
CA GLU A 569 -8.29 -36.50 6.66
C GLU A 569 -8.60 -38.01 6.78
N GLU A 570 -9.88 -38.38 6.87
CA GLU A 570 -10.28 -39.79 6.93
C GLU A 570 -9.99 -40.53 5.61
N ARG A 571 -10.17 -39.87 4.45
CA ARG A 571 -9.74 -40.39 3.14
C ARG A 571 -8.23 -40.64 3.12
N GLU A 572 -7.43 -39.66 3.53
CA GLU A 572 -5.96 -39.80 3.59
C GLU A 572 -5.54 -40.96 4.48
N TYR A 573 -6.16 -41.07 5.66
CA TYR A 573 -5.92 -42.19 6.57
C TYR A 573 -6.30 -43.54 5.95
N ARG A 574 -7.45 -43.62 5.27
CA ARG A 574 -7.90 -44.84 4.57
C ARG A 574 -6.94 -45.26 3.47
N LEU A 575 -6.43 -44.32 2.67
CA LEU A 575 -5.50 -44.62 1.57
C LEU A 575 -4.13 -45.06 2.10
N ASP A 576 -3.57 -44.34 3.08
CA ASP A 576 -2.28 -44.67 3.72
C ASP A 576 -2.27 -46.06 4.40
N HIS A 577 -3.44 -46.52 4.86
CA HIS A 577 -3.62 -47.83 5.51
C HIS A 577 -4.19 -48.90 4.58
N SER A 578 -4.22 -48.65 3.26
CA SER A 578 -4.62 -49.66 2.28
C SER A 578 -3.41 -50.50 1.83
N ASP A 579 -3.65 -51.72 1.34
CA ASP A 579 -2.58 -52.62 0.86
C ASP A 579 -1.99 -52.19 -0.51
N SER A 580 -2.39 -51.03 -1.05
CA SER A 580 -1.93 -50.50 -2.35
C SER A 580 -1.00 -49.31 -2.14
N ASP A 581 0.14 -49.32 -2.85
CA ASP A 581 1.08 -48.17 -2.89
C ASP A 581 0.88 -47.30 -4.15
N ASP A 582 0.07 -47.77 -5.12
CA ASP A 582 -0.24 -47.06 -6.36
C ASP A 582 -1.74 -46.67 -6.36
N PHE A 583 -2.02 -45.37 -6.40
CA PHE A 583 -3.38 -44.82 -6.50
C PHE A 583 -3.55 -44.02 -7.78
N THR A 584 -4.72 -44.12 -8.38
CA THR A 584 -5.15 -43.23 -9.46
C THR A 584 -5.55 -41.86 -8.91
N ASP A 585 -5.50 -40.83 -9.77
CA ASP A 585 -6.00 -39.49 -9.41
C ASP A 585 -7.45 -39.55 -8.92
N GLU A 586 -8.31 -40.35 -9.55
CA GLU A 586 -9.70 -40.52 -9.11
C GLU A 586 -9.81 -41.06 -7.67
N GLU A 587 -8.96 -42.03 -7.29
CA GLU A 587 -8.93 -42.58 -5.92
C GLU A 587 -8.39 -41.59 -4.89
N LEU A 588 -7.39 -40.79 -5.27
CA LEU A 588 -6.84 -39.73 -4.41
C LEU A 588 -7.87 -38.61 -4.18
N MET A 589 -8.75 -38.36 -5.15
CA MET A 589 -9.79 -37.33 -5.07
C MET A 589 -11.05 -37.83 -4.33
N ALA A 590 -11.37 -39.13 -4.36
CA ALA A 590 -12.65 -39.67 -3.91
C ALA A 590 -12.81 -39.72 -2.38
N ILE A 591 -13.87 -39.09 -1.87
CA ILE A 591 -14.34 -39.16 -0.48
C ILE A 591 -15.57 -40.07 -0.43
N THR A 592 -15.47 -41.14 0.35
CA THR A 592 -16.50 -42.19 0.46
C THR A 592 -17.51 -41.87 1.58
N ALA A 593 -18.62 -42.61 1.60
CA ALA A 593 -19.61 -42.53 2.68
C ALA A 593 -18.98 -42.86 4.05
N GLU A 594 -18.09 -43.86 4.10
CA GLU A 594 -17.42 -44.27 5.33
C GLU A 594 -16.54 -43.13 5.89
N ASP A 595 -15.84 -42.39 5.03
CA ASP A 595 -15.02 -41.23 5.42
C ASP A 595 -15.89 -40.14 6.08
N VAL A 596 -17.08 -39.87 5.52
CA VAL A 596 -18.08 -38.93 6.08
C VAL A 596 -18.62 -39.43 7.42
N SER A 597 -19.00 -40.69 7.50
CA SER A 597 -19.57 -41.31 8.71
C SER A 597 -18.61 -41.23 9.91
N ARG A 598 -17.34 -41.59 9.66
CA ARG A 598 -16.24 -41.53 10.64
C ARG A 598 -15.94 -40.10 11.07
N SER A 599 -16.17 -39.13 10.20
CA SER A 599 -16.00 -37.70 10.48
C SER A 599 -17.14 -37.10 11.32
N ALA A 600 -18.39 -37.40 10.96
CA ALA A 600 -19.58 -36.77 11.56
C ALA A 600 -19.74 -37.09 13.05
N GLY A 601 -19.54 -38.35 13.45
CA GLY A 601 -19.74 -38.81 14.83
C GLY A 601 -18.88 -38.07 15.87
N PRO A 602 -17.54 -37.99 15.70
CA PRO A 602 -16.66 -37.20 16.55
C PRO A 602 -17.03 -35.71 16.61
N LEU A 603 -17.33 -35.09 15.46
CA LEU A 603 -17.70 -33.66 15.40
C LEU A 603 -18.97 -33.37 16.21
N LEU A 604 -20.02 -34.18 16.05
CA LEU A 604 -21.26 -34.04 16.81
C LEU A 604 -21.06 -34.27 18.31
N ARG A 605 -20.27 -35.26 18.70
CA ARG A 605 -19.94 -35.52 20.12
C ARG A 605 -19.20 -34.34 20.75
N GLY A 606 -18.26 -33.73 20.03
CA GLY A 606 -17.55 -32.52 20.48
C GLY A 606 -18.49 -31.34 20.74
N LEU A 607 -19.65 -31.31 20.08
CA LEU A 607 -20.69 -30.30 20.22
C LEU A 607 -21.80 -30.71 21.21
N GLY A 608 -21.71 -31.89 21.83
CA GLY A 608 -22.74 -32.43 22.72
C GLY A 608 -24.05 -32.82 22.03
N LEU A 609 -24.03 -33.03 20.71
CA LEU A 609 -25.20 -33.38 19.90
C LEU A 609 -25.35 -34.91 19.76
N THR A 610 -26.59 -35.36 19.56
CA THR A 610 -26.88 -36.78 19.33
C THR A 610 -26.38 -37.23 17.96
N VAL A 611 -25.63 -38.33 17.92
CA VAL A 611 -25.17 -38.95 16.68
C VAL A 611 -26.29 -39.86 16.14
N PRO A 612 -26.75 -39.68 14.89
CA PRO A 612 -27.69 -40.61 14.27
C PRO A 612 -27.07 -42.01 14.21
N GLN A 613 -27.86 -43.07 14.45
CA GLN A 613 -27.37 -44.43 14.24
C GLN A 613 -27.14 -44.66 12.75
N ALA A 614 -25.95 -45.15 12.38
CA ALA A 614 -25.60 -45.45 10.99
C ALA A 614 -26.63 -46.43 10.40
N SER A 615 -27.12 -46.10 9.21
CA SER A 615 -27.94 -47.02 8.40
C SER A 615 -27.08 -48.24 8.08
N ALA A 616 -27.44 -49.39 8.64
CA ALA A 616 -26.73 -50.66 8.43
C ALA A 616 -26.92 -51.22 7.01
#